data_AF-A0A7C1B6H6-F1
#
_entry.id   AF-A0A7C1B6H6-F1
#
_cell.length_a   1.000
_cell.length_b   1.000
_cell.length_c   1.000
_cell.angle_alpha   90.00
_cell.angle_beta   90.00
_cell.angle_gamma   90.00
#
_symmetry.space_group_name_H-M   'P 1'
#
loop_
_entity.id
_entity.type
_entity.pdbx_description
1 polymer ?
#
loop_
_entity_poly.entity_id
_entity_poly.type
_entity_poly.pdbx_seq_one_letter_code
_entity_poly.pdbx_strand_id
1 'polypeptide(L)'
;MGFVILTILLSLVFVVSIAFATLKYEYGSADGVYWNVVVGDLSYNPVTKTTSSYHYYYVYNGREEKIYYTAEFDSWIGGQPGFQARESHTWVELEPGTPASYGNTLVIDVSGLAPGEYTLNAYTRIKLYDKDGDPISISPPKDGQIEDQLEFTR
;
A
#
# COMPACT_ATOMS: atom_id res chain seq x y z
N MET A 1 -28.66 -48.98 -10.19
CA MET A 1 -28.68 -47.53 -9.91
C MET A 1 -27.57 -47.21 -8.92
N GLY A 2 -26.35 -46.89 -9.37
CA GLY A 2 -25.23 -46.70 -8.43
C GLY A 2 -23.95 -46.13 -9.04
N PHE A 3 -24.06 -45.27 -10.06
CA PHE A 3 -22.89 -44.72 -10.77
C PHE A 3 -23.08 -43.27 -11.22
N VAL A 4 -23.84 -42.46 -10.46
CA VAL A 4 -24.10 -41.04 -10.79
C VAL A 4 -23.74 -40.08 -9.64
N ILE A 5 -23.36 -40.58 -8.46
CA ILE A 5 -23.07 -39.70 -7.31
C ILE A 5 -21.58 -39.31 -7.22
N LEU A 6 -20.69 -39.99 -7.97
CA LEU A 6 -19.24 -39.74 -7.90
C LEU A 6 -18.75 -38.59 -8.80
N THR A 7 -19.56 -38.10 -9.74
CA THR A 7 -19.18 -36.98 -10.62
C THR A 7 -19.59 -35.61 -10.07
N ILE A 8 -20.40 -35.53 -9.01
CA ILE A 8 -20.84 -34.26 -8.41
C ILE A 8 -19.93 -33.85 -7.23
N LEU A 9 -19.22 -34.79 -6.60
CA LEU A 9 -18.28 -34.48 -5.51
C LEU A 9 -16.94 -33.88 -5.99
N LEU A 10 -16.69 -33.85 -7.30
CA LEU A 10 -15.53 -33.20 -7.91
C LEU A 10 -15.85 -31.86 -8.59
N SER A 11 -17.07 -31.34 -8.45
CA SER A 11 -17.33 -29.94 -8.80
C SER A 11 -16.88 -29.07 -7.63
N LEU A 12 -15.60 -28.72 -7.69
CA LEU A 12 -14.98 -27.55 -7.06
C LEU A 12 -15.92 -26.81 -6.11
N VAL A 13 -15.74 -27.03 -4.82
CA VAL A 13 -15.95 -25.96 -3.87
C VAL A 13 -14.89 -24.92 -4.23
N PHE A 14 -15.20 -24.01 -5.15
CA PHE A 14 -14.50 -22.73 -5.23
C PHE A 14 -14.79 -22.07 -3.90
N VAL A 15 -13.87 -22.24 -2.95
CA VAL A 15 -13.89 -21.43 -1.75
C VAL A 15 -13.65 -20.01 -2.26
N VAL A 16 -14.71 -19.19 -2.25
CA VAL A 16 -14.62 -17.75 -2.43
C VAL A 16 -13.93 -17.23 -1.16
N SER A 17 -12.62 -17.46 -1.07
CA SER A 17 -11.80 -16.96 0.02
C SER A 17 -11.40 -15.55 -0.34
N ILE A 18 -12.04 -14.57 0.28
CA ILE A 18 -11.52 -13.21 0.29
C ILE A 18 -10.42 -13.19 1.35
N ALA A 19 -9.19 -12.96 0.93
CA ALA A 19 -8.06 -12.80 1.84
C ALA A 19 -7.91 -11.32 2.19
N PHE A 20 -7.57 -11.01 3.44
CA PHE A 20 -7.36 -9.65 3.92
C PHE A 20 -6.14 -9.55 4.84
N ALA A 21 -5.39 -8.45 4.73
CA ALA A 21 -4.38 -8.07 5.72
C ALA A 21 -4.85 -6.85 6.53
N THR A 22 -4.42 -6.75 7.78
CA THR A 22 -4.80 -5.68 8.71
C THR A 22 -4.03 -4.40 8.45
N LEU A 23 -4.55 -3.25 8.90
CA LEU A 23 -3.86 -1.97 8.80
C LEU A 23 -2.53 -1.95 9.55
N LYS A 24 -1.49 -1.46 8.88
CA LYS A 24 -0.16 -1.19 9.42
C LYS A 24 0.12 0.31 9.42
N TYR A 25 0.70 0.78 10.52
CA TYR A 25 1.00 2.19 10.75
C TYR A 25 2.47 2.42 11.07
N GLU A 26 3.04 3.48 10.53
CA GLU A 26 4.29 4.06 10.99
C GLU A 26 4.04 5.52 11.36
N TYR A 27 4.68 5.96 12.45
CA TYR A 27 4.63 7.32 12.97
C TYR A 27 6.05 7.77 13.24
N GLY A 28 6.33 9.04 13.01
CA GLY A 28 7.62 9.59 13.37
C GLY A 28 7.64 11.11 13.47
N SER A 29 8.78 11.61 13.94
CA SER A 29 9.05 13.03 14.03
C SER A 29 10.54 13.29 13.85
N ALA A 30 10.90 14.35 13.14
CA ALA A 30 12.27 14.79 12.92
C ALA A 30 12.28 16.30 12.70
N ASP A 31 13.18 16.99 13.40
CA ASP A 31 13.42 18.43 13.23
C ASP A 31 12.14 19.28 13.20
N GLY A 32 11.22 19.05 14.15
CA GLY A 32 9.95 19.76 14.24
C GLY A 32 8.89 19.37 13.21
N VAL A 33 9.15 18.40 12.34
CA VAL A 33 8.18 17.82 11.40
C VAL A 33 7.66 16.50 11.97
N TYR A 34 6.36 16.25 11.83
CA TYR A 34 5.69 15.04 12.31
C TYR A 34 4.99 14.35 11.15
N TRP A 35 4.95 13.01 11.17
CA TRP A 35 4.27 12.27 10.13
C TRP A 35 3.63 10.99 10.64
N ASN A 36 2.71 10.48 9.82
CA ASN A 36 2.33 9.08 9.86
C ASN A 36 1.97 8.57 8.47
N VAL A 37 2.30 7.32 8.23
CA VAL A 37 1.95 6.61 7.00
C VAL A 37 1.22 5.32 7.31
N VAL A 38 0.36 4.92 6.38
CA VAL A 38 -0.49 3.73 6.50
C VAL A 38 -0.43 2.94 5.21
N VAL A 39 -0.38 1.63 5.37
CA VAL A 39 -0.71 0.63 4.36
C VAL A 39 -1.66 -0.36 5.00
N GLY A 40 -2.75 -0.71 4.34
CA GLY A 40 -3.68 -1.70 4.87
C GLY A 40 -4.84 -1.97 3.94
N ASP A 41 -5.86 -2.65 4.45
CA ASP A 41 -7.01 -3.11 3.67
C ASP A 41 -6.59 -3.83 2.38
N LEU A 42 -5.48 -4.56 2.45
CA LEU A 42 -5.03 -5.40 1.36
C LEU A 42 -6.10 -6.46 1.16
N SER A 43 -6.57 -6.61 -0.08
CA SER A 43 -7.60 -7.60 -0.38
C SER A 43 -7.39 -8.25 -1.74
N TYR A 44 -7.91 -9.47 -1.89
CA TYR A 44 -8.09 -10.12 -3.18
C TYR A 44 -9.55 -10.50 -3.36
N ASN A 45 -10.16 -10.03 -4.46
CA ASN A 45 -11.52 -10.40 -4.84
C ASN A 45 -11.48 -11.45 -5.99
N PRO A 46 -11.85 -12.71 -5.73
CA PRO A 46 -11.83 -13.77 -6.75
C PRO A 46 -12.89 -13.60 -7.84
N VAL A 47 -13.96 -12.84 -7.59
CA VAL A 47 -15.03 -12.60 -8.56
C VAL A 47 -14.57 -11.61 -9.63
N THR A 48 -14.01 -10.47 -9.20
CA THR A 48 -13.51 -9.43 -10.12
C THR A 48 -12.09 -9.68 -10.57
N LYS A 49 -11.38 -10.62 -9.92
CA LYS A 49 -9.94 -10.89 -10.12
C LYS A 49 -9.10 -9.65 -9.95
N THR A 50 -9.38 -8.89 -8.89
CA THR A 50 -8.65 -7.67 -8.55
C THR A 50 -8.05 -7.78 -7.17
N THR A 51 -6.87 -7.23 -6.99
CA THR A 51 -6.32 -6.94 -5.67
C THR A 51 -6.44 -5.46 -5.36
N SER A 52 -6.60 -5.10 -4.09
CA SER A 52 -6.61 -3.70 -3.64
C SER A 52 -5.69 -3.49 -2.45
N SER A 53 -5.22 -2.27 -2.26
CA SER A 53 -4.51 -1.84 -1.05
C SER A 53 -4.83 -0.38 -0.77
N TYR A 54 -5.10 -0.06 0.49
CA TYR A 54 -5.29 1.30 0.98
C TYR A 54 -3.97 1.88 1.45
N HIS A 55 -3.74 3.14 1.06
CA HIS A 55 -2.56 3.92 1.39
C HIS A 55 -2.98 5.27 1.94
N TYR A 56 -2.24 5.77 2.92
CA TYR A 56 -2.46 7.10 3.47
C TYR A 56 -1.16 7.69 4.00
N TYR A 57 -1.02 9.00 3.89
CA TYR A 57 -0.04 9.76 4.63
C TYR A 57 -0.66 10.98 5.30
N TYR A 58 -0.03 11.42 6.38
CA TYR A 58 -0.20 12.72 7.00
C TYR A 58 1.17 13.27 7.36
N VAL A 59 1.36 14.57 7.12
CA VAL A 59 2.58 15.33 7.45
C VAL A 59 2.16 16.64 8.10
N TYR A 60 2.81 17.02 9.19
CA TYR A 60 2.60 18.28 9.88
C TYR A 60 3.92 19.01 10.06
N ASN A 61 3.98 20.26 9.58
CA ASN A 61 5.14 21.12 9.74
C ASN A 61 5.03 21.93 11.04
N GLY A 62 5.76 21.53 12.08
CA GLY A 62 5.89 22.29 13.32
C GLY A 62 7.10 23.24 13.37
N ARG A 63 7.83 23.41 12.26
CA ARG A 63 8.92 24.38 12.15
C ARG A 63 8.37 25.78 11.91
N GLU A 64 9.21 26.80 12.12
CA GLU A 64 8.94 28.19 11.73
C GLU A 64 9.18 28.46 10.24
N GLU A 65 9.82 27.52 9.54
CA GLU A 65 10.14 27.60 8.13
C GLU A 65 9.31 26.58 7.34
N LYS A 66 9.04 26.86 6.07
CA LYS A 66 8.41 25.88 5.17
C LYS A 66 9.29 24.66 4.98
N ILE A 67 8.67 23.55 4.62
CA ILE A 67 9.35 22.32 4.20
C ILE A 67 8.80 21.87 2.85
N TYR A 68 9.49 20.92 2.23
CA TYR A 68 8.98 20.16 1.10
C TYR A 68 8.87 18.68 1.46
N TYR A 69 7.93 17.99 0.83
CA TYR A 69 7.87 16.54 0.94
C TYR A 69 7.51 15.87 -0.39
N THR A 70 7.91 14.60 -0.49
CA THR A 70 7.44 13.67 -1.53
C THR A 70 6.72 12.51 -0.85
N ALA A 71 5.66 11.98 -1.48
CA ALA A 71 4.98 10.77 -1.05
C ALA A 71 4.86 9.78 -2.21
N GLU A 72 5.01 8.49 -1.94
CA GLU A 72 4.91 7.41 -2.91
C GLU A 72 4.04 6.29 -2.35
N PHE A 73 3.02 5.89 -3.11
CA PHE A 73 2.18 4.72 -2.88
C PHE A 73 2.46 3.72 -3.99
N ASP A 74 2.67 2.46 -3.65
CA ASP A 74 2.97 1.44 -4.64
C ASP A 74 2.46 0.09 -4.19
N SER A 75 1.91 -0.66 -5.15
CA SER A 75 1.41 -2.01 -4.95
C SER A 75 1.76 -2.88 -6.12
N TRP A 76 2.25 -4.09 -5.86
CA TRP A 76 2.65 -5.02 -6.91
C TRP A 76 2.46 -6.48 -6.50
N ILE A 77 2.36 -7.35 -7.49
CA ILE A 77 2.32 -8.80 -7.29
C ILE A 77 3.76 -9.35 -7.33
N GLY A 78 4.16 -10.02 -6.25
CA GLY A 78 5.51 -10.57 -6.08
C GLY A 78 5.90 -11.50 -7.23
N GLY A 79 7.05 -11.23 -7.86
CA GLY A 79 7.57 -12.03 -8.97
C GLY A 79 6.77 -11.94 -10.29
N GLN A 80 5.77 -11.07 -10.38
CA GLN A 80 4.92 -10.93 -11.56
C GLN A 80 5.07 -9.53 -12.19
N PRO A 81 5.99 -9.35 -13.17
CA PRO A 81 6.16 -8.07 -13.82
C PRO A 81 4.89 -7.67 -14.60
N GLY A 82 4.55 -6.38 -14.55
CA GLY A 82 3.37 -5.83 -15.22
C GLY A 82 2.10 -5.79 -14.36
N PHE A 83 2.12 -6.36 -13.16
CA PHE A 83 1.02 -6.25 -12.19
C PHE A 83 1.42 -5.28 -11.07
N GLN A 84 1.33 -3.98 -11.37
CA GLN A 84 1.71 -2.90 -10.47
C GLN A 84 0.77 -1.70 -10.62
N ALA A 85 0.48 -1.03 -9.51
CA ALA A 85 -0.15 0.28 -9.48
C ALA A 85 0.71 1.20 -8.61
N ARG A 86 0.93 2.44 -9.06
CA ARG A 86 1.74 3.42 -8.34
C ARG A 86 1.13 4.80 -8.45
N GLU A 87 1.25 5.56 -7.38
CA GLU A 87 0.95 6.98 -7.33
C GLU A 87 2.04 7.72 -6.56
N SER A 88 2.33 8.95 -6.96
CA SER A 88 3.35 9.77 -6.31
C SER A 88 2.98 11.24 -6.27
N HIS A 89 3.21 11.87 -5.12
CA HIS A 89 3.20 13.33 -4.95
C HIS A 89 4.63 13.82 -4.81
N THR A 90 5.02 14.81 -5.60
CA THR A 90 6.40 15.29 -5.64
C THR A 90 6.47 16.77 -5.31
N TRP A 91 7.46 17.15 -4.49
CA TRP A 91 7.77 18.55 -4.15
C TRP A 91 6.56 19.35 -3.66
N VAL A 92 5.79 18.76 -2.74
CA VAL A 92 4.67 19.46 -2.11
C VAL A 92 5.23 20.39 -1.05
N GLU A 93 4.94 21.68 -1.18
CA GLU A 93 5.29 22.70 -0.19
C GLU A 93 4.34 22.63 1.00
N LEU A 94 4.88 22.73 2.22
CA LEU A 94 4.10 22.74 3.45
C LEU A 94 4.53 23.90 4.36
N GLU A 95 3.64 24.86 4.54
CA GLU A 95 3.86 26.06 5.34
C GLU A 95 3.93 25.75 6.85
N PRO A 96 4.61 26.60 7.64
CA PRO A 96 4.63 26.51 9.10
C PRO A 96 3.24 26.33 9.72
N GLY A 97 3.11 25.39 10.64
CA GLY A 97 1.88 25.12 11.37
C GLY A 97 0.76 24.49 10.54
N THR A 98 1.03 24.06 9.30
CA THR A 98 0.01 23.45 8.43
C THR A 98 0.16 21.92 8.32
N PRO A 99 -0.96 21.18 8.37
CA PRO A 99 -0.98 19.76 8.04
C PRO A 99 -1.30 19.51 6.57
N ALA A 100 -0.75 18.45 6.00
CA ALA A 100 -1.17 17.87 4.74
C ALA A 100 -1.47 16.38 4.91
N SER A 101 -2.55 15.90 4.28
CA SER A 101 -2.84 14.47 4.24
C SER A 101 -3.51 14.08 2.94
N TYR A 102 -3.33 12.81 2.58
CA TYR A 102 -3.95 12.21 1.40
C TYR A 102 -4.03 10.70 1.60
N GLY A 103 -5.08 10.10 1.07
CA GLY A 103 -5.24 8.65 1.04
C GLY A 103 -5.87 8.20 -0.26
N ASN A 104 -5.45 7.04 -0.75
CA ASN A 104 -5.98 6.43 -1.95
C ASN A 104 -5.95 4.90 -1.85
N THR A 105 -6.79 4.25 -2.65
CA THR A 105 -6.80 2.81 -2.83
C THR A 105 -6.24 2.47 -4.20
N LEU A 106 -5.14 1.73 -4.23
CA LEU A 106 -4.57 1.20 -5.46
C LEU A 106 -5.23 -0.14 -5.79
N VAL A 107 -5.59 -0.33 -7.06
CA VAL A 107 -6.26 -1.54 -7.55
C VAL A 107 -5.46 -2.12 -8.70
N ILE A 108 -5.21 -3.43 -8.68
CA ILE A 108 -4.50 -4.15 -9.73
C ILE A 108 -5.45 -5.21 -10.29
N ASP A 109 -5.69 -5.18 -11.60
CA ASP A 109 -6.34 -6.27 -12.32
C ASP A 109 -5.36 -7.44 -12.43
N VAL A 110 -5.67 -8.55 -11.76
CA VAL A 110 -4.86 -9.76 -11.76
C VAL A 110 -5.48 -10.86 -12.62
N SER A 111 -6.46 -10.54 -13.49
CA SER A 111 -7.16 -11.48 -14.37
C SER A 111 -6.28 -12.12 -15.46
N GLY A 112 -5.05 -11.62 -15.66
CA GLY A 112 -4.02 -12.20 -16.53
C GLY A 112 -3.09 -13.27 -15.93
N LEU A 113 -2.97 -13.37 -14.59
CA LEU A 113 -2.17 -14.41 -13.91
C LEU A 113 -2.61 -15.86 -14.20
N ALA A 114 -1.72 -16.84 -14.06
CA ALA A 114 -2.12 -18.25 -14.04
C ALA A 114 -2.75 -18.62 -12.69
N PRO A 115 -3.54 -19.71 -12.58
CA PRO A 115 -3.92 -20.24 -11.28
C PRO A 115 -2.69 -20.57 -10.44
N GLY A 116 -2.67 -20.16 -9.17
CA GLY A 116 -1.49 -20.30 -8.30
C GLY A 116 -1.53 -19.42 -7.05
N GLU A 117 -0.47 -19.51 -6.25
CA GLU A 117 -0.25 -18.71 -5.05
C GLU A 117 0.59 -17.48 -5.36
N TYR A 118 0.17 -16.33 -4.85
CA TYR A 118 0.79 -15.04 -5.09
C TYR A 118 0.81 -14.19 -3.83
N THR A 119 1.68 -13.18 -3.83
CA THR A 119 1.75 -12.18 -2.78
C THR A 119 1.47 -10.81 -3.36
N LEU A 120 0.42 -10.15 -2.88
CA LEU A 120 0.27 -8.71 -3.04
C LEU A 120 1.19 -8.03 -2.02
N ASN A 121 2.07 -7.17 -2.50
CA ASN A 121 2.91 -6.31 -1.66
C ASN A 121 2.45 -4.87 -1.86
N ALA A 122 2.44 -4.10 -0.78
CA ALA A 122 2.07 -2.69 -0.81
C ALA A 122 3.02 -1.90 0.09
N TYR A 123 3.50 -0.74 -0.37
CA TYR A 123 4.25 0.20 0.45
C TYR A 123 3.72 1.63 0.33
N THR A 124 3.91 2.38 1.41
CA THR A 124 3.77 3.83 1.45
C THR A 124 5.07 4.41 1.98
N ARG A 125 5.58 5.47 1.35
CA ARG A 125 6.78 6.18 1.79
C ARG A 125 6.59 7.68 1.70
N ILE A 126 7.17 8.41 2.65
CA ILE A 126 7.39 9.85 2.53
C ILE A 126 8.87 10.19 2.60
N LYS A 127 9.27 11.32 2.01
CA LYS A 127 10.60 11.91 2.22
C LYS A 127 10.42 13.38 2.52
N LEU A 128 11.19 13.88 3.47
CA LEU A 128 11.11 15.24 3.98
C LEU A 128 12.36 16.01 3.59
N TYR A 129 12.17 17.27 3.21
CA TYR A 129 13.23 18.18 2.79
C TYR A 129 12.98 19.53 3.45
N ASP A 130 14.04 20.23 3.84
CA ASP A 130 13.93 21.57 4.40
C ASP A 130 13.61 22.61 3.31
N LYS A 131 13.56 23.89 3.70
CA LYS A 131 13.27 25.01 2.79
C LYS A 131 14.29 25.16 1.64
N ASP A 132 15.51 24.67 1.82
CA ASP A 132 16.60 24.77 0.87
C ASP A 132 16.63 23.53 -0.07
N GLY A 133 15.79 22.53 0.22
CA GLY A 133 15.67 21.29 -0.52
C GLY A 133 16.60 20.18 -0.02
N ASP A 134 17.29 20.41 1.10
CA ASP A 134 18.17 19.41 1.70
C ASP A 134 17.34 18.38 2.47
N PRO A 135 17.67 17.07 2.39
CA PRO A 135 16.93 16.04 3.12
C PRO A 135 16.95 16.29 4.63
N ILE A 136 15.77 16.37 5.25
CA ILE A 136 15.65 16.37 6.70
C ILE A 136 16.02 14.95 7.14
N SER A 137 17.12 14.83 7.89
CA SER A 137 17.62 13.52 8.33
C SER A 137 16.65 12.87 9.30
N ILE A 138 15.97 11.84 8.80
CA ILE A 138 15.09 10.98 9.60
C ILE A 138 16.00 9.96 10.29
N SER A 139 16.20 10.11 11.61
CA SER A 139 17.03 9.18 12.38
C SER A 139 16.36 7.79 12.46
N PRO A 140 17.13 6.68 12.36
CA PRO A 140 16.73 5.49 11.59
C PRO A 140 15.68 4.57 12.24
N PRO A 141 15.03 3.66 11.45
CA PRO A 141 15.43 3.29 10.07
C PRO A 141 14.33 3.32 9.00
N LYS A 142 13.23 4.04 9.17
CA LYS A 142 12.20 4.12 8.12
C LYS A 142 12.04 5.57 7.70
N ASP A 143 12.36 5.87 6.44
CA ASP A 143 12.07 7.15 5.79
C ASP A 143 10.55 7.34 5.69
N GLY A 144 9.86 7.55 6.82
CA GLY A 144 8.39 7.50 6.94
C GLY A 144 7.78 6.42 6.06
N GLN A 145 8.29 5.19 6.18
CA GLN A 145 7.98 4.09 5.27
C GLN A 145 7.26 2.97 6.03
N ILE A 146 6.27 2.38 5.38
CA ILE A 146 5.69 1.12 5.83
C ILE A 146 5.33 0.22 4.65
N GLU A 147 5.39 -1.09 4.90
CA GLU A 147 5.03 -2.13 3.96
C GLU A 147 4.06 -3.13 4.60
N ASP A 148 3.14 -3.64 3.79
CA ASP A 148 2.30 -4.78 4.13
C ASP A 148 2.19 -5.75 2.96
N GLN A 149 1.78 -6.99 3.28
CA GLN A 149 1.64 -8.04 2.29
C GLN A 149 0.44 -8.93 2.57
N LEU A 150 -0.12 -9.47 1.49
CA LEU A 150 -1.23 -10.42 1.51
C LEU A 150 -0.91 -11.58 0.57
N GLU A 151 -0.92 -12.80 1.11
CA GLU A 151 -0.91 -14.02 0.31
C GLU A 151 -2.32 -14.32 -0.19
N PHE A 152 -2.47 -14.69 -1.47
CA PHE A 152 -3.74 -15.06 -2.05
C PHE A 152 -3.58 -16.14 -3.14
N THR A 153 -4.67 -16.87 -3.39
CA THR A 153 -4.74 -17.88 -4.45
C THR A 153 -5.68 -17.40 -5.55
N ARG A 154 -5.24 -17.53 -6.82
CA ARG A 154 -6.04 -17.19 -8.00
C ARG A 154 -6.62 -18.41 -8.70
#